data_AF-A0AAN1BKX2-F1
#
_entry.id   AF-A0AAN1BKX2-F1
#
_cell.length_a   1.000
_cell.length_b   1.000
_cell.length_c   1.000
_cell.angle_alpha   90.00
_cell.angle_beta   90.00
_cell.angle_gamma   90.00
#
_symmetry.space_group_name_H-M   'P 1'
#
loop_
_entity.id
_entity.type
_entity.pdbx_description
1 polymer ?
#
loop_
_entity_poly.entity_id
_entity_poly.type
_entity_poly.pdbx_seq_one_letter_code
_entity_poly.pdbx_strand_id
1 'polypeptide(L)'
;MFKKKTVFVVGAGASKEVGLPVGDELKTAITGKLNIRFDDGYSQNSGDKKIVEALRLIVNERGERDINPLCQAGRIIASAMPQAISIDNFLHTHANDEDIVLMGKLGIAASILEAERSSKICAKEGVIRPR
;
A
#
# COMPACT_ATOMS: atom_id res chain seq x y z
N MET A 1 -4.95 -16.57 32.14
CA MET A 1 -3.66 -16.52 31.42
C MET A 1 -3.32 -17.93 30.94
N PHE A 2 -3.16 -18.16 29.63
CA PHE A 2 -2.98 -19.53 29.09
C PHE A 2 -1.65 -20.15 29.53
N LYS A 3 -1.69 -21.41 29.99
CA LYS A 3 -0.54 -22.15 30.58
C LYS A 3 0.44 -22.75 29.56
N LYS A 4 0.18 -22.63 28.25
CA LYS A 4 0.99 -23.19 27.15
C LYS A 4 1.38 -22.10 26.15
N LYS A 5 2.54 -22.24 25.51
CA LYS A 5 2.97 -21.39 24.38
C LYS A 5 1.92 -21.51 23.27
N THR A 6 1.03 -20.53 23.19
CA THR A 6 -0.13 -20.51 22.31
C THR A 6 0.09 -19.40 21.29
N VAL A 7 0.10 -19.75 20.01
CA VAL A 7 0.17 -18.78 18.91
C VAL A 7 -1.24 -18.57 18.39
N PHE A 8 -1.68 -17.31 18.38
CA PHE A 8 -2.95 -16.93 17.77
C PHE A 8 -2.67 -16.43 16.36
N VAL A 9 -3.23 -17.12 15.36
CA VAL A 9 -3.30 -16.61 13.99
C VAL A 9 -4.66 -15.96 13.86
N VAL A 10 -4.68 -14.63 13.84
CA VAL A 10 -5.92 -13.86 13.81
C VAL A 10 -6.04 -13.19 12.44
N GLY A 11 -7.18 -13.40 11.76
CA GLY A 11 -7.44 -12.79 10.46
C GLY A 11 -7.71 -11.29 10.55
N ALA A 12 -7.84 -10.64 9.40
CA ALA A 12 -8.02 -9.19 9.28
C ALA A 12 -9.17 -8.62 10.15
N GLY A 13 -10.20 -9.42 10.49
CA GLY A 13 -11.31 -8.97 11.34
C GLY A 13 -10.91 -8.49 12.75
N ALA A 14 -9.81 -9.01 13.33
CA ALA A 14 -9.32 -8.55 14.63
C ALA A 14 -8.37 -7.35 14.55
N SER A 15 -7.93 -7.01 13.33
CA SER A 15 -6.94 -5.97 13.09
C SER A 15 -7.50 -4.56 13.42
N LYS A 16 -8.82 -4.39 13.44
CA LYS A 16 -9.51 -3.14 13.85
C LYS A 16 -9.27 -2.78 15.32
N GLU A 17 -9.17 -3.78 16.20
CA GLU A 17 -8.93 -3.56 17.64
C GLU A 17 -7.49 -3.08 17.95
N VAL A 18 -6.56 -3.29 17.00
CA VAL A 18 -5.14 -2.89 17.12
C VAL A 18 -4.75 -1.74 16.17
N GLY A 19 -5.71 -1.15 15.47
CA GLY A 19 -5.51 0.05 14.65
C GLY A 19 -4.99 -0.20 13.23
N LEU A 20 -5.17 -1.41 12.69
CA LEU A 20 -4.84 -1.74 11.31
C LEU A 20 -6.10 -1.64 10.43
N PRO A 21 -6.02 -1.05 9.23
CA PRO A 21 -7.18 -0.83 8.36
C PRO A 21 -7.73 -2.16 7.82
N VAL A 22 -9.06 -2.28 7.77
CA VAL A 22 -9.75 -3.50 7.33
C VAL A 22 -10.76 -3.21 6.22
N GLY A 23 -10.86 -4.12 5.24
CA GLY A 23 -11.87 -4.05 4.18
C GLY A 23 -11.85 -2.74 3.40
N ASP A 24 -12.93 -1.97 3.49
CA ASP A 24 -13.12 -0.71 2.78
C ASP A 24 -12.14 0.40 3.23
N GLU A 25 -11.70 0.39 4.49
CA GLU A 25 -10.70 1.35 4.99
C GLU A 25 -9.35 1.13 4.28
N LEU A 26 -8.95 -0.13 4.08
CA LEU A 26 -7.74 -0.48 3.35
C LEU A 26 -7.86 -0.13 1.86
N LYS A 27 -9.00 -0.44 1.22
CA LYS A 27 -9.25 -0.02 -0.17
C LYS A 27 -9.17 1.49 -0.33
N THR A 28 -9.72 2.25 0.61
CA THR A 28 -9.68 3.73 0.61
C THR A 28 -8.26 4.24 0.79
N ALA A 29 -7.49 3.67 1.72
CA ALA A 29 -6.09 4.04 1.92
C ALA A 29 -5.25 3.78 0.67
N ILE A 30 -5.37 2.61 0.06
CA ILE A 30 -4.67 2.25 -1.18
C ILE A 30 -5.08 3.21 -2.31
N THR A 31 -6.37 3.46 -2.48
CA THR A 31 -6.92 4.39 -3.49
C THR A 31 -6.32 5.79 -3.35
N GLY A 32 -6.29 6.32 -2.13
CA GLY A 32 -5.72 7.63 -1.85
C GLY A 32 -4.24 7.72 -2.20
N LYS A 33 -3.47 6.65 -1.95
CA LYS A 33 -2.04 6.58 -2.28
C LYS A 33 -1.76 6.45 -3.77
N LEU A 34 -2.54 5.64 -4.49
CA LEU A 34 -2.32 5.33 -5.91
C LEU A 34 -2.92 6.36 -6.87
N ASN A 35 -3.85 7.20 -6.41
CA ASN A 35 -4.42 8.28 -7.20
C ASN A 35 -3.43 9.47 -7.33
N ILE A 36 -2.32 9.23 -8.02
CA ILE A 36 -1.25 10.20 -8.26
C ILE A 36 -1.65 11.11 -9.43
N ARG A 37 -1.61 12.42 -9.22
CA ARG A 37 -1.80 13.42 -10.27
C ARG A 37 -0.80 14.58 -10.09
N PHE A 38 -0.55 15.27 -11.20
CA PHE A 38 0.34 16.42 -11.30
C PHE A 38 -0.43 17.58 -11.94
N ASP A 39 -0.30 18.80 -11.41
CA ASP A 39 -0.99 19.98 -11.97
C ASP A 39 -0.33 20.44 -13.28
N ASP A 40 0.99 20.68 -13.23
CA ASP A 40 1.78 21.16 -14.38
C ASP A 40 2.75 20.10 -14.92
N GLY A 41 2.46 18.82 -14.69
CA GLY A 41 3.37 17.70 -15.02
C GLY A 41 4.58 17.55 -14.08
N TYR A 42 4.92 18.56 -13.29
CA TYR A 42 6.05 18.55 -12.34
C TYR A 42 5.61 18.52 -10.87
N SER A 43 4.56 19.28 -10.54
CA SER A 43 4.08 19.43 -9.16
C SER A 43 3.03 18.37 -8.84
N GLN A 44 3.41 17.38 -8.03
CA GLN A 44 2.48 16.36 -7.54
C GLN A 44 1.44 16.99 -6.61
N ASN A 45 0.16 16.85 -6.96
CA ASN A 45 -0.96 17.41 -6.19
C ASN A 45 -1.70 16.37 -5.34
N SER A 46 -1.50 15.07 -5.60
CA SER A 46 -2.21 13.96 -4.97
C SER A 46 -1.42 12.65 -5.05
N GLY A 47 -1.85 11.63 -4.30
CA GLY A 47 -1.15 10.36 -4.18
C GLY A 47 0.02 10.39 -3.18
N ASP A 48 0.70 9.26 -3.03
CA ASP A 48 1.82 9.11 -2.11
C ASP A 48 3.16 9.51 -2.78
N LYS A 49 3.88 10.45 -2.18
CA LYS A 49 5.18 10.94 -2.69
C LYS A 49 6.24 9.84 -2.72
N LYS A 50 6.25 8.95 -1.74
CA LYS A 50 7.23 7.84 -1.67
C LYS A 50 6.99 6.82 -2.77
N ILE A 51 5.72 6.64 -3.16
CA ILE A 51 5.41 5.82 -4.33
C ILE A 51 5.99 6.48 -5.58
N VAL A 52 5.79 7.77 -5.80
CA VAL A 52 6.36 8.49 -6.96
C VAL A 52 7.89 8.37 -7.00
N GLU A 53 8.57 8.51 -5.86
CA GLU A 53 10.02 8.29 -5.76
C GLU A 53 10.41 6.86 -6.15
N ALA A 54 9.69 5.85 -5.66
CA ALA A 54 9.91 4.45 -6.04
C ALA A 54 9.67 4.20 -7.53
N LEU A 55 8.62 4.80 -8.13
CA LEU A 55 8.37 4.68 -9.57
C LEU A 55 9.53 5.23 -10.40
N ARG A 56 10.09 6.38 -10.00
CA ARG A 56 11.26 6.97 -10.69
C ARG A 56 12.47 6.04 -10.66
N LEU A 57 12.69 5.32 -9.57
CA LEU A 57 13.76 4.32 -9.48
C LEU A 57 13.47 3.12 -10.40
N ILE A 58 12.25 2.58 -10.34
CA ILE A 58 11.84 1.43 -11.14
C ILE A 58 11.96 1.70 -12.64
N VAL A 59 11.46 2.85 -13.13
CA VAL A 59 11.56 3.18 -14.56
C VAL A 59 13.02 3.37 -14.98
N ASN A 60 13.84 3.97 -14.13
CA ASN A 60 15.27 4.14 -14.41
C ASN A 60 15.98 2.78 -14.56
N GLU A 61 15.69 1.83 -13.67
CA GLU A 61 16.19 0.45 -13.75
C GLU A 61 15.71 -0.29 -15.00
N ARG A 62 14.50 0.02 -15.49
CA ARG A 62 13.97 -0.48 -16.78
C ARG A 62 14.57 0.22 -18.01
N GLY A 63 15.40 1.24 -17.83
CA GLY A 63 15.93 2.07 -18.93
C GLY A 63 14.91 3.07 -19.48
N GLU A 64 13.80 3.25 -18.79
CA GLU A 64 12.72 4.18 -19.11
C GLU A 64 12.86 5.49 -18.32
N ARG A 65 12.12 6.51 -18.72
CA ARG A 65 12.10 7.82 -18.03
C ARG A 65 10.70 8.28 -17.65
N ASP A 66 9.68 7.63 -18.19
CA ASP A 66 8.30 8.06 -18.04
C ASP A 66 7.57 7.20 -17.02
N ILE A 67 7.12 7.83 -15.93
CA ILE A 67 6.29 7.17 -14.90
C ILE A 67 4.79 7.24 -15.22
N ASN A 68 4.39 7.97 -16.26
CA ASN A 68 2.97 8.19 -16.59
C ASN A 68 2.16 6.90 -16.80
N PRO A 69 2.69 5.84 -17.46
CA PRO A 69 1.97 4.57 -17.57
C PRO A 69 1.63 3.97 -16.20
N LEU A 70 2.59 3.98 -15.28
CA LEU A 70 2.40 3.52 -13.90
C LEU A 70 1.42 4.41 -13.13
N CYS A 71 1.50 5.73 -13.29
CA CYS A 71 0.52 6.65 -12.71
C CYS A 71 -0.89 6.44 -13.29
N GLN A 72 -1.02 6.08 -14.57
CA GLN A 72 -2.30 5.72 -15.18
C GLN A 72 -2.84 4.41 -14.59
N ALA A 73 -2.02 3.37 -14.47
CA ALA A 73 -2.39 2.11 -13.82
C ALA A 73 -2.86 2.34 -12.36
N GLY A 74 -2.15 3.18 -11.60
CA GLY A 74 -2.57 3.58 -10.25
C GLY A 74 -3.95 4.26 -10.22
N ARG A 75 -4.24 5.14 -11.18
CA ARG A 75 -5.56 5.81 -11.31
C ARG A 75 -6.67 4.84 -11.71
N ILE A 76 -6.37 3.84 -12.55
CA ILE A 76 -7.32 2.77 -12.90
C ILE A 76 -7.72 2.00 -11.64
N ILE A 77 -6.74 1.54 -10.86
CA ILE A 77 -6.98 0.87 -9.58
C ILE A 77 -7.85 1.75 -8.67
N ALA A 78 -7.44 3.00 -8.47
CA ALA A 78 -8.15 3.95 -7.62
C ALA A 78 -9.62 4.15 -8.03
N SER A 79 -9.90 4.21 -9.34
CA SER A 79 -11.27 4.36 -9.86
C SER A 79 -12.12 3.10 -9.72
N ALA A 80 -11.51 1.91 -9.74
CA ALA A 80 -12.20 0.62 -9.67
C ALA A 80 -12.46 0.16 -8.23
N MET A 81 -11.63 0.57 -7.25
CA MET A 81 -11.70 0.11 -5.86
C MET A 81 -13.07 0.28 -5.16
N PRO A 82 -13.86 1.35 -5.39
CA PRO A 82 -15.19 1.47 -4.79
C PRO A 82 -16.14 0.34 -5.19
N GLN A 83 -15.98 -0.24 -6.39
CA GLN A 83 -16.81 -1.33 -6.91
C GLN A 83 -16.16 -2.71 -6.74
N ALA A 84 -14.87 -2.76 -6.44
CA ALA A 84 -14.14 -4.02 -6.29
C ALA A 84 -14.48 -4.72 -4.96
N ILE A 85 -14.65 -6.04 -5.04
CA ILE A 85 -14.86 -6.91 -3.86
C ILE A 85 -13.67 -6.78 -2.90
N SER A 86 -12.44 -6.87 -3.43
CA SER A 86 -11.20 -6.62 -2.70
C SER A 86 -10.10 -6.21 -3.68
N ILE A 87 -9.01 -5.63 -3.15
CA ILE A 87 -7.82 -5.34 -3.96
C ILE A 87 -7.20 -6.63 -4.51
N ASP A 88 -7.17 -7.71 -3.72
CA ASP A 88 -6.61 -9.00 -4.16
C ASP A 88 -7.38 -9.58 -5.35
N ASN A 89 -8.72 -9.53 -5.30
CA ASN A 89 -9.56 -10.00 -6.39
C ASN A 89 -9.39 -9.14 -7.65
N PHE A 90 -9.25 -7.82 -7.47
CA PHE A 90 -8.96 -6.90 -8.59
C PHE A 90 -7.63 -7.23 -9.25
N LEU A 91 -6.56 -7.42 -8.48
CA LEU A 91 -5.24 -7.75 -9.03
C LEU A 91 -5.21 -9.15 -9.66
N HIS A 92 -5.96 -10.10 -9.10
CA HIS A 92 -6.10 -11.43 -9.71
C HIS A 92 -6.77 -11.38 -11.09
N THR A 93 -7.84 -10.59 -11.23
CA THR A 93 -8.54 -10.42 -12.51
C THR A 93 -7.75 -9.63 -13.55
N HIS A 94 -6.76 -8.83 -13.12
CA HIS A 94 -5.86 -8.06 -13.98
C HIS A 94 -4.42 -8.59 -13.96
N ALA A 95 -4.22 -9.88 -13.66
CA ALA A 95 -2.89 -10.45 -13.43
C ALA A 95 -1.94 -10.38 -14.65
N ASN A 96 -2.48 -10.19 -15.85
CA ASN A 96 -1.72 -10.05 -17.09
C ASN A 96 -1.25 -8.61 -17.37
N ASP A 97 -1.72 -7.62 -16.60
CA ASP A 97 -1.28 -6.23 -16.70
C ASP A 97 -0.22 -5.97 -15.61
N GLU A 98 1.05 -6.01 -16.02
CA GLU A 98 2.18 -5.90 -15.10
C GLU A 98 2.21 -4.57 -14.35
N ASP A 99 1.76 -3.48 -14.97
CA ASP A 99 1.74 -2.15 -14.38
C ASP A 99 0.63 -2.04 -13.32
N ILE A 100 -0.56 -2.59 -13.59
CA ILE A 100 -1.63 -2.72 -12.59
C ILE A 100 -1.17 -3.58 -11.42
N VAL A 101 -0.55 -4.72 -11.68
CA VAL A 101 -0.05 -5.63 -10.63
C VAL A 101 1.02 -4.93 -9.78
N LEU A 102 1.97 -4.25 -10.41
CA LEU A 102 3.03 -3.51 -9.72
C LEU A 102 2.43 -2.39 -8.85
N MET A 103 1.57 -1.57 -9.42
CA MET A 103 0.94 -0.45 -8.70
C MET A 103 0.07 -0.92 -7.55
N GLY A 104 -0.70 -1.99 -7.74
CA GLY A 104 -1.49 -2.59 -6.67
C GLY A 104 -0.63 -3.07 -5.51
N LYS A 105 0.46 -3.78 -5.80
CA LYS A 105 1.42 -4.26 -4.80
C LYS A 105 2.10 -3.09 -4.06
N LEU A 106 2.49 -2.04 -4.77
CA LEU A 106 3.06 -0.83 -4.16
C LEU A 106 2.06 -0.15 -3.23
N GLY A 107 0.80 -0.03 -3.63
CA GLY A 107 -0.26 0.54 -2.81
C GLY A 107 -0.49 -0.25 -1.52
N ILE A 108 -0.60 -1.58 -1.64
CA ILE A 108 -0.73 -2.49 -0.48
C ILE A 108 0.47 -2.34 0.46
N ALA A 109 1.68 -2.42 -0.07
CA ALA A 109 2.91 -2.32 0.73
C ALA A 109 3.00 -0.97 1.44
N ALA A 110 2.71 0.14 0.75
CA ALA A 110 2.73 1.47 1.34
C ALA A 110 1.67 1.63 2.46
N SER A 111 0.46 1.10 2.26
CA SER A 111 -0.59 1.10 3.28
C SER A 111 -0.23 0.25 4.50
N ILE A 112 0.39 -0.92 4.30
CA ILE A 112 0.87 -1.77 5.41
C ILE A 112 1.97 -1.03 6.18
N LEU A 113 2.99 -0.50 5.51
CA LEU A 113 4.10 0.20 6.14
C LEU A 113 3.67 1.48 6.88
N GLU A 114 2.59 2.13 6.45
CA GLU A 114 2.00 3.26 7.15
C GLU A 114 1.24 2.79 8.40
N ALA A 115 0.39 1.77 8.25
CA ALA A 115 -0.38 1.20 9.35
C ALA A 115 0.55 0.63 10.44
N GLU A 116 1.61 -0.09 10.07
CA GLU A 116 2.62 -0.62 10.98
C GLU A 116 3.32 0.49 11.75
N ARG A 117 3.75 1.57 11.09
CA ARG A 117 4.37 2.73 11.76
C ARG A 117 3.45 3.39 12.79
N SER A 118 2.15 3.36 12.55
CA SER A 118 1.14 3.92 13.46
C SER A 118 0.62 2.94 14.52
N SER A 119 0.94 1.64 14.40
CA SER A 119 0.41 0.59 15.25
C SER A 119 1.04 0.60 16.64
N LYS A 120 0.23 0.26 17.66
CA LYS A 120 0.67 0.10 19.06
C LYS A 120 1.64 -1.07 19.26
N ILE A 121 1.76 -1.96 18.26
CA ILE A 121 2.65 -3.13 18.27
C ILE A 121 3.98 -2.81 17.59
N CYS A 122 4.12 -1.63 16.96
CA CYS A 122 5.42 -1.19 16.46
C CYS A 122 6.41 -1.19 17.63
N ALA A 123 7.41 -2.05 17.55
CA ALA A 123 8.45 -2.12 18.57
C ALA A 123 9.10 -0.75 18.65
N LYS A 124 8.82 0.01 19.73
CA LYS A 124 9.71 1.10 20.12
C LYS A 124 11.07 0.45 20.27
N GLU A 125 12.07 0.94 19.54
CA GLU A 125 13.45 0.52 19.69
C GLU A 125 13.72 0.30 21.18
N GLY A 126 13.93 -0.97 21.53
CA GLY A 126 14.24 -1.34 22.89
C GLY A 126 15.48 -0.56 23.27
N VAL A 127 15.35 0.30 24.28
CA VAL A 127 16.46 0.88 25.03
C VAL A 127 17.53 -0.20 25.19
N ILE A 128 18.61 -0.09 24.41
CA ILE A 128 19.82 -0.88 24.64
C ILE A 128 20.34 -0.35 25.98
N ARG A 129 19.99 -1.03 27.07
CA ARG A 129 20.60 -0.73 28.37
C ARG A 129 22.04 -1.23 28.28
N PRO A 130 23.06 -0.35 28.39
CA PRO A 130 24.43 -0.82 28.52
C PRO A 130 24.52 -1.66 29.80
N ARG A 131 25.19 -2.81 29.68
CA ARG A 131 25.64 -3.60 30.85
C ARG A 131 26.82 -2.91 31.49
#